data_AF-A0A6N0X719-F1
#
_entry.id   AF-A0A6N0X719-F1
#
_cell.length_a   1.000
_cell.length_b   1.000
_cell.length_c   1.000
_cell.angle_alpha   90.00
_cell.angle_beta   90.00
_cell.angle_gamma   90.00
#
_symmetry.space_group_name_H-M   'P 1'
#
loop_
_entity.id
_entity.type
_entity.pdbx_description
1 polymer ?
#
loop_
_entity_poly.entity_id
_entity_poly.type
_entity_poly.pdbx_seq_one_letter_code
_entity_poly.pdbx_strand_id
1 'polypeptide(L)'
;MIRIINGRDYRTHARALASMFEDRKLLFVDLLGWDVPVVEDRYEIDAYDNPAATYIADGFHQGSMRLLPSSQPHLLDTLFADLRAHGVPRGDDIFEITRLCLPTRASMKGRSTGMR
;
A
#
# COMPACT_ATOMS: atom_id res chain seq x y z
N MET A 1 -6.28 9.96 14.33
CA MET A 1 -5.60 11.12 13.72
C MET A 1 -4.91 10.63 12.45
N ILE A 2 -5.25 11.21 11.30
CA ILE A 2 -4.63 10.90 10.01
C ILE A 2 -3.29 11.65 9.92
N ARG A 3 -2.27 11.01 9.35
CA ARG A 3 -0.92 11.53 9.17
C ARG A 3 -0.53 11.40 7.70
N ILE A 4 0.26 12.37 7.23
CA ILE A 4 0.93 12.32 5.93
C ILE A 4 2.38 11.97 6.21
N ILE A 5 2.87 10.87 5.63
CA ILE A 5 4.20 10.33 5.87
C ILE A 5 4.91 10.19 4.52
N ASN A 6 6.04 10.88 4.32
CA ASN A 6 6.84 10.67 3.11
C ASN A 6 7.72 9.44 3.28
N GLY A 7 7.96 8.69 2.19
CA GLY A 7 8.80 7.49 2.19
C GLY A 7 10.23 7.77 2.65
N ARG A 8 10.76 8.98 2.37
CA ARG A 8 12.05 9.45 2.89
C ARG A 8 12.11 9.52 4.43
N ASP A 9 10.96 9.69 5.08
CA ASP A 9 10.84 9.83 6.54
C ASP A 9 10.55 8.47 7.22
N TYR A 10 10.78 7.35 6.52
CA TYR A 10 10.46 6.00 6.98
C TYR A 10 10.91 5.73 8.41
N ARG A 11 12.16 6.07 8.75
CA ARG A 11 12.75 5.78 10.08
C ARG A 11 11.98 6.43 11.21
N THR A 12 11.50 7.66 11.01
CA THR A 12 10.72 8.42 12.00
C THR A 12 9.34 7.81 12.24
N HIS A 13 8.82 7.08 11.25
CA HIS A 13 7.49 6.49 11.25
C HIS A 13 7.49 4.97 11.16
N ALA A 14 8.62 4.32 11.45
CA ALA A 14 8.85 2.91 11.17
C ALA A 14 7.77 2.00 11.77
N ARG A 15 7.32 2.28 12.99
CA ARG A 15 6.24 1.50 13.64
C ARG A 15 4.91 1.58 12.89
N ALA A 16 4.52 2.78 12.45
CA ALA A 16 3.25 2.97 11.75
C ALA A 16 3.29 2.32 10.35
N LEU A 17 4.40 2.51 9.63
CA LEU A 17 4.60 1.92 8.30
C LEU A 17 4.74 0.40 8.35
N ALA A 18 5.47 -0.16 9.33
CA ALA A 18 5.56 -1.61 9.52
C ALA A 18 4.17 -2.22 9.79
N SER A 19 3.38 -1.60 10.68
CA SER A 19 2.00 -2.05 10.96
C SER A 19 1.12 -2.03 9.70
N MET A 20 1.31 -1.03 8.83
CA MET A 20 0.61 -0.91 7.56
C MET A 20 1.06 -1.99 6.56
N PHE A 21 2.36 -2.22 6.37
CA PHE A 21 2.86 -3.23 5.44
C PHE A 21 2.48 -4.67 5.83
N GLU A 22 2.36 -4.95 7.13
CA GLU A 22 1.79 -6.21 7.61
C GLU A 22 0.32 -6.36 7.22
N ASP A 23 -0.50 -5.32 7.43
CA ASP A 23 -1.91 -5.37 7.05
C ASP A 23 -2.09 -5.46 5.53
N ARG A 24 -1.19 -4.85 4.76
CA ARG A 24 -1.15 -4.99 3.30
C ARG A 24 -0.90 -6.44 2.89
N LYS A 25 0.05 -7.14 3.54
CA LYS A 25 0.29 -8.58 3.32
C LYS A 25 -0.97 -9.39 3.62
N LEU A 26 -1.58 -9.16 4.78
CA LEU A 26 -2.81 -9.85 5.17
C LEU A 26 -3.96 -9.61 4.18
N LEU A 27 -4.13 -8.38 3.69
CA LEU A 27 -5.22 -8.05 2.77
C LEU A 27 -4.93 -8.49 1.33
N PHE A 28 -3.86 -7.97 0.73
CA PHE A 28 -3.60 -8.16 -0.70
C PHE A 28 -3.11 -9.56 -1.02
N VAL A 29 -2.25 -10.15 -0.18
CA VAL A 29 -1.69 -11.48 -0.42
C VAL A 29 -2.59 -12.55 0.17
N ASP A 30 -2.80 -12.55 1.49
CA ASP A 30 -3.45 -13.69 2.15
C ASP A 30 -4.96 -13.78 1.87
N LEU A 31 -5.65 -12.63 1.76
CA LEU A 31 -7.10 -12.61 1.56
C LEU A 31 -7.51 -12.45 0.08
N LEU A 32 -6.84 -11.57 -0.67
CA LEU A 32 -7.16 -11.34 -2.08
C LEU A 32 -6.35 -12.22 -3.05
N GLY A 33 -5.32 -12.92 -2.57
CA GLY A 33 -4.54 -13.85 -3.38
C GLY A 33 -3.69 -13.18 -4.46
N TRP A 34 -3.30 -11.92 -4.28
CA TRP A 34 -2.47 -11.22 -5.26
C TRP A 34 -1.04 -11.77 -5.23
N ASP A 35 -0.49 -12.02 -6.41
CA ASP A 35 0.91 -12.37 -6.60
C ASP A 35 1.76 -11.09 -6.63
N VAL A 36 2.15 -10.62 -5.45
CA VAL A 36 2.96 -9.40 -5.24
C VAL A 36 4.09 -9.66 -4.25
N PRO A 37 5.19 -8.89 -4.29
CA PRO A 37 6.36 -9.15 -3.47
C PRO A 37 6.08 -9.09 -1.96
N VAL A 38 6.61 -10.09 -1.24
CA VAL A 38 6.59 -10.14 0.22
C VAL A 38 8.03 -10.22 0.73
N VAL A 39 8.37 -9.31 1.66
CA VAL A 39 9.66 -9.24 2.31
C VAL A 39 9.58 -9.91 3.67
N GLU A 40 10.56 -10.76 3.99
CA GLU A 40 10.66 -11.50 5.25
C GLU A 40 9.40 -12.32 5.59
N ASP A 41 8.65 -12.77 4.58
CA ASP A 41 7.36 -13.46 4.73
C ASP A 41 6.30 -12.69 5.57
N ARG A 42 6.49 -11.37 5.71
CA ARG A 42 5.75 -10.55 6.67
C ARG A 42 5.19 -9.26 6.09
N TYR A 43 5.92 -8.61 5.19
CA TYR A 43 5.59 -7.27 4.73
C TYR A 43 5.33 -7.27 3.23
N GLU A 44 4.18 -6.78 2.77
CA GLU A 44 3.96 -6.50 1.35
C GLU A 44 4.58 -5.15 1.01
N ILE A 45 5.68 -5.19 0.27
CA ILE A 45 6.49 -4.02 -0.12
C ILE A 45 6.87 -4.21 -1.58
N ASP A 46 6.41 -3.30 -2.45
CA ASP A 46 6.72 -3.33 -3.88
C ASP A 46 7.76 -2.25 -4.27
N ALA A 47 8.14 -2.22 -5.55
CA ALA A 47 9.14 -1.28 -6.06
C ALA A 47 8.75 0.21 -5.94
N TYR A 48 7.46 0.50 -5.71
CA TYR A 48 6.94 1.86 -5.55
C TYR A 48 6.92 2.30 -4.09
N ASP A 49 7.19 1.41 -3.13
CA ASP A 49 7.41 1.75 -1.71
C ASP A 49 8.82 2.33 -1.49
N ASN A 50 9.10 3.45 -2.15
CA ASN A 50 10.41 4.10 -2.20
C ASN A 50 10.35 5.53 -1.62
N PRO A 51 11.47 6.29 -1.56
CA PRO A 51 11.49 7.62 -0.96
C PRO A 51 10.52 8.65 -1.57
N ALA A 52 10.06 8.44 -2.80
CA ALA A 52 9.11 9.32 -3.50
C ALA A 52 7.64 9.02 -3.14
N ALA A 53 7.34 7.88 -2.51
CA ALA A 53 5.99 7.56 -2.07
C ALA A 53 5.54 8.46 -0.92
N THR A 54 4.26 8.81 -0.89
CA THR A 54 3.62 9.46 0.26
C THR A 54 2.51 8.56 0.77
N TYR A 55 2.48 8.30 2.07
CA TYR A 55 1.45 7.51 2.73
C TYR A 55 0.51 8.42 3.51
N ILE A 56 -0.78 8.20 3.35
CA ILE A 56 -1.81 8.75 4.24
C ILE A 56 -2.19 7.59 5.17
N ALA A 57 -1.84 7.68 6.45
CA ALA A 57 -2.04 6.59 7.41
C ALA A 57 -2.27 7.13 8.83
N ASP A 58 -2.77 6.30 9.74
CA ASP A 58 -2.77 6.62 11.17
C ASP A 58 -1.59 5.97 11.93
N GLY A 59 -1.54 6.14 13.26
CA GLY A 59 -0.41 5.70 14.08
C GLY A 59 -0.34 4.20 14.41
N PHE A 60 -1.44 3.47 14.30
CA PHE A 60 -1.56 2.03 14.57
C PHE A 60 -2.53 1.43 13.54
N HIS A 61 -2.17 1.60 12.28
CA HIS A 61 -2.90 1.30 11.05
C HIS A 61 -4.36 0.81 11.24
N GLN A 62 -5.28 1.76 11.34
CA GLN A 62 -6.74 1.61 11.18
C GLN A 62 -7.18 1.88 9.73
N GLY A 63 -6.34 2.54 8.94
CA GLY A 63 -6.45 2.62 7.50
C GLY A 63 -5.27 3.34 6.87
N SER A 64 -5.03 3.06 5.58
CA SER A 64 -4.04 3.79 4.78
C SER A 64 -4.36 3.82 3.29
N MET A 65 -3.66 4.73 2.60
CA MET A 65 -3.44 4.68 1.15
C MET A 65 -2.07 5.24 0.82
N ARG A 66 -1.55 4.91 -0.37
CA ARG A 66 -0.29 5.43 -0.92
C ARG A 66 -0.58 6.34 -2.11
N LEU A 67 0.11 7.46 -2.17
CA LEU A 67 0.17 8.39 -3.28
C LEU A 67 1.53 8.26 -3.97
N LEU A 68 1.53 8.07 -5.29
CA LEU A 68 2.73 8.08 -6.12
C LEU A 68 2.71 9.34 -7.02
N PRO A 69 3.76 10.17 -7.01
CA PRO A 69 3.81 11.32 -7.91
C PRO A 69 3.81 10.83 -9.36
N SER A 70 2.92 11.37 -10.18
CA SER A 70 2.80 10.94 -11.58
C SER A 70 4.04 11.27 -12.41
N SER A 71 4.90 12.19 -11.97
CA SER A 71 6.20 12.50 -12.60
C SER A 71 7.24 11.38 -12.47
N GLN A 72 6.98 10.35 -11.64
CA GLN A 72 7.81 9.16 -11.47
C GLN A 72 7.12 7.91 -12.04
N PRO A 73 7.83 6.77 -12.21
CA PRO A 73 7.19 5.50 -12.53
C PRO A 73 6.11 5.14 -11.50
N HIS A 74 4.93 4.76 -11.98
CA HIS A 74 3.74 4.42 -11.18
C HIS A 74 2.92 3.36 -11.93
N LEU A 75 1.90 2.76 -11.30
CA LEU A 75 1.29 1.51 -11.77
C LEU A 75 0.60 1.65 -13.14
N LEU A 76 -0.17 2.73 -13.36
CA LEU A 76 -0.83 3.00 -14.65
C LEU A 76 0.17 3.22 -15.80
N ASP A 77 1.37 3.70 -15.51
CA ASP A 77 2.43 3.88 -16.50
C ASP A 77 3.10 2.55 -16.87
N THR A 78 3.40 1.72 -15.86
CA THR A 78 4.31 0.58 -15.98
C THR A 78 3.63 -0.79 -16.10
N LEU A 79 2.54 -1.03 -15.35
CA LEU A 79 1.89 -2.34 -15.25
C LEU A 79 0.52 -2.37 -15.90
N PHE A 80 -0.22 -1.26 -15.85
CA PHE A 80 -1.59 -1.16 -16.39
C PHE A 80 -1.67 -0.20 -17.57
N ALA A 81 -0.62 -0.19 -18.37
CA ALA A 81 -0.50 0.66 -19.54
C ALA A 81 -1.67 0.54 -20.52
N ASP A 82 -2.28 -0.64 -20.60
CA ASP A 82 -3.38 -0.95 -21.50
C ASP A 82 -4.73 -0.39 -21.01
N LEU A 83 -4.85 0.04 -19.74
CA LEU A 83 -6.08 0.63 -19.20
C LEU A 83 -6.26 2.11 -19.58
N ARG A 84 -5.29 2.70 -20.28
CA ARG A 84 -5.29 4.12 -20.60
C ARG A 84 -6.09 4.39 -21.87
N ALA A 85 -7.18 5.14 -21.74
CA ALA A 85 -7.94 5.63 -22.90
C ALA A 85 -7.17 6.69 -23.70
N HIS A 86 -6.27 7.41 -23.05
CA HIS A 86 -5.41 8.47 -23.61
C HIS A 86 -3.97 8.32 -23.08
N GLY A 87 -3.16 9.39 -23.12
CA GLY A 87 -1.85 9.39 -22.47
C GLY A 87 -1.92 9.18 -20.96
N VAL A 88 -0.78 8.81 -20.35
CA VAL A 88 -0.63 8.74 -18.89
C VAL A 88 -0.79 10.15 -18.30
N PRO A 89 -1.65 10.37 -17.30
CA PRO A 89 -1.70 11.65 -16.58
C PRO A 89 -0.33 11.94 -15.96
N ARG A 90 0.25 13.10 -16.25
CA ARG A 90 1.55 13.54 -15.74
C ARG A 90 1.45 15.01 -15.31
N GLY A 91 1.88 15.33 -14.11
CA GLY A 91 1.91 16.70 -13.58
C GLY A 91 2.49 16.75 -12.17
N ASP A 92 3.04 17.90 -11.78
CA ASP A 92 3.65 18.10 -10.47
C ASP A 92 2.63 18.05 -9.31
N ASP A 93 1.36 18.28 -9.63
CA ASP A 93 0.20 18.23 -8.73
C ASP A 93 -0.68 16.98 -8.94
N ILE A 94 -0.25 16.04 -9.79
CA ILE A 94 -0.99 14.81 -10.11
C ILE A 94 -0.33 13.62 -9.44
N PHE A 95 -1.14 12.84 -8.71
CA PHE A 95 -0.70 11.64 -7.99
C PHE A 95 -1.61 10.44 -8.31
N GLU A 96 -1.00 9.26 -8.42
CA GLU A 96 -1.75 8.00 -8.48
C GLU A 96 -2.01 7.47 -7.07
N ILE A 97 -3.28 7.17 -6.76
CA ILE A 97 -3.67 6.53 -5.51
C ILE A 97 -3.55 5.02 -5.68
N THR A 98 -2.83 4.37 -4.76
CA THR A 98 -2.64 2.93 -4.72
C THR A 98 -2.79 2.40 -3.28
N ARG A 99 -2.95 1.08 -3.15
CA ARG A 99 -2.89 0.37 -1.85
C ARG A 99 -3.79 0.97 -0.76
N LEU A 100 -5.06 1.25 -1.11
CA LEU A 100 -6.09 1.52 -0.10
C LEU A 100 -6.25 0.28 0.78
N CYS A 101 -5.89 0.37 2.05
CA CYS A 101 -5.82 -0.76 2.95
C CYS A 101 -6.53 -0.47 4.28
N LEU A 102 -7.43 -1.36 4.68
CA LEU A 102 -8.02 -1.37 6.02
C LEU A 102 -7.58 -2.66 6.72
N PRO A 103 -7.27 -2.62 8.03
CA PRO A 103 -6.84 -3.81 8.76
C PRO A 103 -7.97 -4.84 8.80
N THR A 104 -7.65 -6.10 8.46
CA THR A 104 -8.60 -7.23 8.51
C THR A 104 -8.46 -8.05 9.80
N ARG A 105 -7.57 -7.63 10.71
CA ARG A 105 -7.27 -8.30 12.00
C ARG A 105 -8.51 -8.53 12.87
N ALA A 106 -9.52 -7.65 12.80
CA ALA A 106 -10.78 -7.81 13.53
C ALA A 106 -11.71 -8.86 12.88
N SER A 107 -11.81 -8.87 11.55
CA SER A 107 -12.61 -9.84 10.79
C SER A 107 -12.03 -11.26 10.86
N MET A 108 -10.71 -11.39 11.02
CA MET A 108 -10.06 -12.70 11.16
C MET A 108 -10.22 -13.35 12.54
N LYS A 109 -10.50 -12.59 13.60
CA LYS A 109 -10.82 -13.15 14.93
C LYS A 109 -12.15 -13.91 14.98
N GLY A 110 -13.04 -13.71 14.00
CA GLY A 110 -14.30 -14.43 13.85
C GLY A 110 -14.23 -15.69 12.97
N ARG A 111 -13.08 -15.99 12.37
CA ARG A 111 -12.85 -17.19 11.53
C ARG A 111 -11.99 -18.22 12.27
N SER A 112 -12.39 -18.61 13.48
CA SER A 112 -11.88 -19.83 14.10
C SER A 112 -12.65 -21.05 13.56
N THR A 113 -11.95 -21.85 12.76
CA THR A 113 -12.16 -23.30 12.53
C THR A 113 -13.55 -23.79 12.11
N GLY A 114 -13.67 -24.13 10.83
CA GLY A 114 -14.77 -24.91 10.31
C GLY A 114 -14.45 -25.56 8.96
N MET A 115 -13.37 -26.33 8.87
CA MET A 115 -13.28 -27.36 7.82
C MET A 115 -12.47 -28.53 8.37
N ARG A 116 -13.21 -29.58 8.74
CA ARG A 116 -12.73 -30.96 8.72
C ARG A 116 -12.73 -31.45 7.28
#